data_AF-A0A2D4S0M2-F1
#
_entry.id   AF-A0A2D4S0M2-F1
#
_cell.length_a   1.000
_cell.length_b   1.000
_cell.length_c   1.000
_cell.angle_alpha   90.00
_cell.angle_beta   90.00
_cell.angle_gamma   90.00
#
_symmetry.space_group_name_H-M   'P 1'
#
loop_
_entity.id
_entity.type
_entity.pdbx_description
1 polymer ?
#
loop_
_entity_poly.entity_id
_entity_poly.type
_entity_poly.pdbx_seq_one_letter_code
_entity_poly.pdbx_strand_id
1 'polypeptide(L)'
;MGVWFAMALIALAVVGSVMWIRPSPRDQKLAKWRRDALMAGMKVRLQTLKAEPKNSGIRDDVEGVTYEWYNPEPVKQDKLTWAIVKADGWLQEGLPEGWSWYGQEAEVDLQRVKDLIESLPVEVNAVERTPMSGRVIWGEQGTEFDAVKLKACLETLQAIS
;
A
#
# COMPACT_ATOMS: atom_id res chain seq x y z
N MET A 1 -9.72 39.38 -42.94
CA MET A 1 -9.89 37.91 -42.96
C MET A 1 -8.72 37.12 -42.36
N GLY A 2 -7.45 37.48 -42.62
CA GLY A 2 -6.29 36.70 -42.12
C GLY A 2 -6.09 36.67 -40.59
N VAL A 3 -6.43 37.75 -39.88
CA VAL A 3 -6.27 37.82 -38.41
C VAL A 3 -7.20 36.85 -37.66
N TRP A 4 -8.40 36.61 -38.19
CA TRP A 4 -9.35 35.66 -37.62
C TRP A 4 -8.87 34.21 -37.78
N PHE A 5 -8.27 33.89 -38.94
CA PHE A 5 -7.63 32.60 -39.19
C PHE A 5 -6.43 32.35 -38.26
N ALA A 6 -5.60 33.37 -38.04
CA ALA A 6 -4.47 33.27 -37.11
C ALA A 6 -4.94 33.03 -35.66
N MET A 7 -5.98 33.74 -35.19
CA MET A 7 -6.57 33.49 -33.87
C MET A 7 -7.16 32.08 -33.74
N ALA A 8 -7.86 31.59 -34.76
CA ALA A 8 -8.40 30.24 -34.75
C ALA A 8 -7.29 29.17 -34.68
N LEU A 9 -6.18 29.36 -35.39
CA LEU A 9 -5.02 28.46 -35.35
C LEU A 9 -4.34 28.47 -33.98
N ILE A 10 -4.20 29.64 -33.35
CA ILE A 10 -3.62 29.75 -31.99
C ILE A 10 -4.53 29.05 -30.98
N ALA A 11 -5.85 29.25 -31.05
CA ALA A 11 -6.80 28.56 -30.18
C ALA A 11 -6.76 27.04 -30.35
N LEU A 12 -6.67 26.53 -31.59
CA LEU A 12 -6.51 25.10 -31.88
C LEU A 12 -5.18 24.54 -31.37
N ALA A 13 -4.08 25.29 -31.45
CA ALA A 13 -2.78 24.89 -30.93
C ALA A 13 -2.80 24.77 -29.39
N VAL A 14 -3.46 25.71 -28.70
CA VAL A 14 -3.60 25.67 -27.23
C VAL A 14 -4.49 24.51 -26.80
N VAL A 15 -5.65 24.30 -27.45
CA VAL A 15 -6.56 23.19 -27.12
C VAL A 15 -5.93 21.84 -27.44
N GLY A 16 -5.22 21.73 -28.56
CA GLY A 16 -4.48 20.52 -28.95
C GLY A 16 -3.40 20.14 -27.93
N SER A 17 -2.70 21.12 -27.36
CA SER A 17 -1.69 20.89 -26.32
C SER A 17 -2.27 20.38 -24.99
N VAL A 18 -3.50 20.77 -24.64
CA VAL A 18 -4.14 20.38 -23.37
C VAL A 18 -4.83 19.01 -23.48
N MET A 19 -5.34 18.66 -24.66
CA MET A 19 -6.06 17.39 -24.86
C MET A 19 -5.18 16.13 -24.72
N TRP A 20 -3.86 16.26 -24.84
CA TRP A 20 -2.92 15.14 -24.67
C TRP A 20 -2.65 14.74 -23.22
N ILE A 21 -3.12 15.52 -22.23
CA ILE A 21 -2.85 15.30 -20.80
C ILE A 21 -4.10 14.78 -20.08
N ARG A 22 -5.06 14.16 -20.79
CA ARG A 22 -6.21 13.54 -20.12
C ARG A 22 -5.74 12.25 -19.45
N PRO A 23 -5.71 12.16 -18.11
CA PRO A 23 -5.30 10.93 -17.43
C PRO A 23 -6.26 9.80 -17.80
N SER A 24 -5.72 8.58 -17.94
CA SER A 24 -6.55 7.42 -18.25
C SER A 24 -7.60 7.21 -17.13
N PRO A 25 -8.74 6.54 -17.42
CA PRO A 25 -9.72 6.22 -16.38
C PRO A 25 -9.12 5.45 -15.20
N ARG A 26 -8.10 4.63 -15.45
CA ARG A 26 -7.35 3.92 -14.42
C ARG A 26 -6.58 4.89 -13.53
N ASP A 27 -5.84 5.83 -14.10
CA ASP A 27 -5.05 6.79 -13.34
C ASP A 27 -5.93 7.71 -12.48
N GLN A 28 -7.10 8.11 -13.00
CA GLN A 28 -8.08 8.88 -12.22
C GLN A 28 -8.59 8.10 -11.01
N LYS A 29 -8.85 6.80 -11.18
CA LYS A 29 -9.28 5.91 -10.11
C LYS A 29 -8.19 5.73 -9.05
N LEU A 30 -6.95 5.46 -9.47
CA LEU A 30 -5.80 5.35 -8.55
C LEU A 30 -5.57 6.66 -7.80
N ALA A 31 -5.58 7.80 -8.49
CA ALA A 31 -5.44 9.11 -7.87
C ALA A 31 -6.54 9.36 -6.82
N LYS A 32 -7.79 8.95 -7.10
CA LYS A 32 -8.89 9.02 -6.15
C LYS A 32 -8.60 8.18 -4.91
N TRP A 33 -8.21 6.91 -5.05
CA TRP A 33 -7.90 6.04 -3.92
C TRP A 33 -6.79 6.58 -3.03
N ARG A 34 -5.67 6.99 -3.64
CA ARG A 34 -4.54 7.58 -2.92
C ARG A 34 -4.96 8.86 -2.20
N ARG A 35 -5.77 9.71 -2.84
CA ARG A 35 -6.32 10.93 -2.21
C ARG A 35 -7.22 10.58 -1.03
N ASP A 36 -8.13 9.64 -1.19
CA ASP A 36 -9.07 9.24 -0.14
C ASP A 36 -8.29 8.64 1.07
N ALA A 37 -7.20 7.91 0.82
CA ALA A 37 -6.28 7.44 1.85
C ALA A 37 -5.53 8.57 2.57
N LEU A 38 -5.01 9.55 1.83
CA LEU A 38 -4.38 10.74 2.41
C LEU A 38 -5.37 11.51 3.30
N MET A 39 -6.62 11.66 2.86
CA MET A 39 -7.70 12.32 3.62
C MET A 39 -8.07 11.54 4.89
N ALA A 40 -7.91 10.21 4.91
CA ALA A 40 -8.06 9.39 6.10
C ALA A 40 -6.88 9.50 7.08
N GLY A 41 -5.80 10.19 6.71
CA GLY A 41 -4.61 10.41 7.53
C GLY A 41 -3.49 9.38 7.32
N MET A 42 -3.56 8.57 6.25
CA MET A 42 -2.49 7.66 5.86
C MET A 42 -1.46 8.37 4.99
N LYS A 43 -0.20 7.90 4.98
CA LYS A 43 0.80 8.27 3.98
C LYS A 43 0.80 7.24 2.87
N VAL A 44 0.86 7.71 1.63
CA VAL A 44 0.89 6.86 0.44
C VAL A 44 2.21 7.07 -0.29
N ARG A 45 2.98 5.99 -0.51
CA ARG A 45 4.32 6.06 -1.14
C ARG A 45 4.55 4.86 -2.06
N LEU A 46 5.34 5.05 -3.11
CA LEU A 46 5.89 3.93 -3.88
C LEU A 46 7.13 3.43 -3.16
N GLN A 47 6.97 2.33 -2.42
CA GLN A 47 8.05 1.71 -1.69
C GLN A 47 7.91 0.21 -1.82
N THR A 48 9.03 -0.43 -2.15
CA THR A 48 9.17 -1.85 -2.40
C THR A 48 9.92 -2.47 -1.22
N LEU A 49 9.49 -3.64 -0.75
CA LEU A 49 10.32 -4.45 0.15
C LEU A 49 11.30 -5.24 -0.70
N LYS A 50 12.59 -5.16 -0.35
CA LYS A 50 13.64 -5.86 -1.08
C LYS A 50 13.58 -7.34 -0.83
N ALA A 51 13.92 -8.13 -1.84
CA ALA A 51 14.08 -9.57 -1.70
C ALA A 51 15.04 -9.88 -0.56
N GLU A 52 14.67 -10.84 0.29
CA GLU A 52 15.46 -11.21 1.46
C GLU A 52 15.78 -12.71 1.48
N PRO A 53 16.54 -13.21 0.47
CA PRO A 53 16.74 -14.64 0.25
C PRO A 53 17.60 -15.29 1.32
N LYS A 54 18.45 -14.53 2.01
CA LYS A 54 19.35 -15.04 3.05
C LYS A 54 18.61 -15.41 4.34
N ASN A 55 17.67 -14.56 4.76
CA ASN A 55 17.04 -14.70 6.07
C ASN A 55 15.68 -15.41 5.96
N SER A 56 14.90 -15.12 4.92
CA SER A 56 13.52 -15.62 4.77
C SER A 56 13.28 -16.45 3.50
N GLY A 57 14.29 -16.58 2.63
CA GLY A 57 14.15 -17.33 1.37
C GLY A 57 13.34 -16.62 0.28
N ILE A 58 12.84 -15.41 0.54
CA ILE A 58 12.08 -14.59 -0.41
C ILE A 58 13.02 -14.14 -1.53
N ARG A 59 12.70 -14.53 -2.77
CA ARG A 59 13.59 -14.34 -3.94
C ARG A 59 13.36 -13.04 -4.70
N ASP A 60 12.12 -12.57 -4.71
CA ASP A 60 11.69 -11.43 -5.51
C ASP A 60 11.36 -10.23 -4.62
N ASP A 61 11.55 -9.04 -5.18
CA ASP A 61 11.15 -7.78 -4.55
C ASP A 61 9.61 -7.72 -4.45
N VAL A 62 9.09 -7.35 -3.28
CA VAL A 62 7.65 -7.18 -3.07
C VAL A 62 7.27 -5.74 -3.41
N GLU A 63 6.84 -5.56 -4.65
CA GLU A 63 6.50 -4.26 -5.22
C GLU A 63 5.07 -3.83 -4.92
N GLY A 64 4.85 -2.52 -4.92
CA GLY A 64 3.53 -1.92 -4.82
C GLY A 64 3.54 -0.51 -4.25
N VAL A 65 2.34 -0.05 -3.90
CA VAL A 65 2.12 1.22 -3.23
C VAL A 65 1.93 0.94 -1.75
N THR A 66 2.77 1.56 -0.93
CA THR A 66 2.70 1.52 0.52
C THR A 66 1.63 2.48 1.02
N TYR A 67 0.70 1.96 1.82
CA TYR A 67 -0.27 2.71 2.61
C TYR A 67 0.11 2.56 4.08
N GLU A 68 0.52 3.64 4.71
CA GLU A 68 1.08 3.64 6.06
C GLU A 68 0.27 4.54 6.98
N TRP A 69 -0.08 4.03 8.16
CA TRP A 69 -0.68 4.80 9.23
C TRP A 69 0.32 4.94 10.39
N TYR A 70 0.58 6.18 10.80
CA TYR A 70 1.47 6.47 11.92
C TYR A 70 0.67 6.41 13.22
N ASN A 71 1.20 5.68 14.20
CA ASN A 71 0.65 5.66 15.54
C ASN A 71 0.92 7.01 16.22
N PRO A 72 -0.11 7.78 16.60
CA PRO A 72 0.08 9.07 17.28
C PRO A 72 0.64 8.91 18.70
N GLU A 73 0.41 7.76 19.34
CA GLU A 73 0.80 7.48 20.73
C GLU A 73 1.62 6.17 20.79
N PRO A 74 2.86 6.17 20.27
CA PRO A 74 3.71 4.98 20.31
C PRO A 74 4.06 4.61 21.76
N VAL A 75 3.88 3.34 22.11
CA VAL A 75 4.24 2.82 23.41
C VAL A 75 5.77 2.75 23.50
N LYS A 76 6.39 3.53 24.38
CA LYS A 76 7.86 3.66 24.45
C LYS A 76 8.62 2.34 24.68
N GLN A 77 7.98 1.37 25.30
CA GLN A 77 8.59 0.06 25.60
C GLN A 77 8.42 -0.94 24.45
N ASP A 78 7.54 -0.64 23.50
CA ASP A 78 7.29 -1.47 22.35
C ASP A 78 8.47 -1.39 21.37
N LYS A 79 9.06 -2.55 21.11
CA LYS A 79 10.16 -2.73 20.15
C LYS A 79 9.81 -3.74 19.06
N LEU A 80 8.60 -4.30 19.13
CA LEU A 80 8.21 -5.38 18.24
C LEU A 80 8.14 -4.85 16.80
N THR A 81 8.87 -5.49 15.91
CA THR A 81 8.83 -5.18 14.48
C THR A 81 8.75 -6.48 13.73
N TRP A 82 7.76 -6.58 12.85
CA TRP A 82 7.58 -7.75 12.02
C TRP A 82 6.90 -7.37 10.71
N ALA A 83 7.14 -8.19 9.70
CA ALA A 83 6.51 -8.04 8.41
C ALA A 83 6.21 -9.43 7.85
N ILE A 84 5.11 -9.51 7.12
CA ILE A 84 4.71 -10.69 6.36
C ILE A 84 4.48 -10.28 4.92
N VAL A 85 4.80 -11.17 4.00
CA VAL A 85 4.64 -10.95 2.57
C VAL A 85 3.88 -12.10 1.94
N LYS A 86 3.13 -11.79 0.89
CA LYS A 86 2.46 -12.75 0.04
C LYS A 86 3.44 -13.26 -1.04
N ALA A 87 4.45 -13.99 -0.59
CA ALA A 87 5.49 -14.57 -1.44
C ALA A 87 6.01 -15.87 -0.82
N ASP A 88 6.56 -16.75 -1.66
CA ASP A 88 7.16 -18.00 -1.21
C ASP A 88 8.50 -17.73 -0.50
N GLY A 89 8.53 -18.02 0.78
CA GLY A 89 9.69 -17.99 1.66
C GLY A 89 9.75 -19.26 2.50
N TRP A 90 10.81 -19.42 3.30
CA TRP A 90 11.02 -20.61 4.12
C TRP A 90 10.42 -20.45 5.52
N LEU A 91 10.19 -19.21 5.95
CA LEU A 91 9.58 -18.87 7.22
C LEU A 91 8.07 -18.72 7.05
N GLN A 92 7.34 -19.83 7.10
CA GLN A 92 5.89 -19.87 6.89
C GLN A 92 5.13 -20.30 8.16
N GLU A 93 5.85 -20.50 9.27
CA GLU A 93 5.27 -21.04 10.48
C GLU A 93 4.17 -20.12 11.02
N GLY A 94 2.99 -20.71 11.24
CA GLY A 94 1.84 -19.99 11.81
C GLY A 94 1.08 -19.07 10.85
N LEU A 95 1.48 -18.93 9.59
CA LEU A 95 0.81 -18.06 8.62
C LEU A 95 -0.14 -18.84 7.68
N PRO A 96 -1.11 -18.17 7.02
CA PRO A 96 -1.91 -18.78 5.96
C PRO A 96 -1.07 -19.19 4.75
N GLU A 97 -1.59 -20.10 3.92
CA GLU A 97 -0.93 -20.52 2.69
C GLU A 97 -0.63 -19.32 1.76
N GLY A 98 0.58 -19.31 1.18
CA GLY A 98 1.06 -18.22 0.33
C GLY A 98 1.61 -17.00 1.07
N TRP A 99 1.63 -17.03 2.41
CA TRP A 99 2.26 -15.99 3.23
C TRP A 99 3.54 -16.49 3.89
N SER A 100 4.54 -15.63 3.96
CA SER A 100 5.80 -15.89 4.64
C SER A 100 6.24 -14.69 5.47
N TRP A 101 6.92 -14.93 6.57
CA TRP A 101 7.60 -13.91 7.36
C TRP A 101 8.72 -13.26 6.56
N TYR A 102 8.83 -11.94 6.67
CA TYR A 102 9.85 -11.15 5.99
C TYR A 102 11.04 -10.90 6.92
N GLY A 103 12.21 -11.39 6.52
CA GLY A 103 13.45 -11.25 7.29
C GLY A 103 13.54 -12.17 8.49
N GLN A 104 12.57 -12.13 9.41
CA GLN A 104 12.57 -12.98 10.62
C GLN A 104 11.14 -13.27 11.08
N GLU A 105 10.98 -14.38 11.80
CA GLU A 105 9.74 -14.68 12.51
C GLU A 105 9.61 -13.77 13.75
N ALA A 106 8.37 -13.53 14.16
CA ALA A 106 8.08 -12.75 15.34
C ALA A 106 7.17 -13.53 16.29
N GLU A 107 7.48 -13.43 17.58
CA GLU A 107 6.64 -13.98 18.64
C GLU A 107 5.40 -13.09 18.81
N VAL A 108 4.34 -13.40 18.07
CA VAL A 108 3.07 -12.67 18.10
C VAL A 108 1.89 -13.63 18.16
N ASP A 109 0.71 -13.11 18.50
CA ASP A 109 -0.53 -13.88 18.42
C ASP A 109 -0.86 -14.20 16.95
N LEU A 110 -0.47 -15.41 16.52
CA LEU A 110 -0.67 -15.91 15.16
C LEU A 110 -2.14 -15.94 14.75
N GLN A 111 -3.07 -16.14 15.70
CA GLN A 111 -4.49 -16.14 15.37
C GLN A 111 -4.95 -14.73 15.00
N ARG A 112 -4.52 -13.71 15.76
CA ARG A 112 -4.79 -12.31 15.40
C ARG A 112 -4.17 -11.91 14.07
N VAL A 113 -2.99 -12.43 13.74
CA VAL A 113 -2.36 -12.18 12.44
C VAL A 113 -3.18 -12.78 11.30
N LYS A 114 -3.68 -14.02 11.46
CA LYS A 114 -4.56 -14.65 10.46
C LYS A 114 -5.87 -13.89 10.31
N ASP A 115 -6.54 -13.58 11.41
CA ASP A 115 -7.79 -12.82 11.41
C ASP A 115 -7.60 -11.45 10.75
N LEU A 116 -6.45 -10.80 10.99
CA LEU A 116 -6.09 -9.55 10.33
C LEU A 116 -5.97 -9.72 8.82
N ILE A 117 -5.22 -10.71 8.34
CA ILE A 117 -5.02 -10.99 6.90
C ILE A 117 -6.38 -11.21 6.22
N GLU A 118 -7.27 -11.98 6.85
CA GLU A 118 -8.62 -12.26 6.34
C GLU A 118 -9.53 -11.02 6.36
N SER A 119 -9.33 -10.10 7.31
CA SER A 119 -10.12 -8.88 7.45
C SER A 119 -9.70 -7.73 6.52
N LEU A 120 -8.58 -7.87 5.79
CA LEU A 120 -8.07 -6.81 4.93
C LEU A 120 -9.09 -6.46 3.82
N PRO A 121 -9.41 -5.17 3.63
CA PRO A 121 -10.43 -4.76 2.65
C PRO A 121 -9.95 -4.89 1.19
N VAL A 122 -8.66 -5.14 0.98
CA VAL A 122 -8.02 -5.29 -0.32
C VAL A 122 -6.96 -6.38 -0.25
N GLU A 123 -6.68 -7.00 -1.40
CA GLU A 123 -5.62 -7.99 -1.52
C GLU A 123 -4.25 -7.30 -1.53
N VAL A 124 -3.51 -7.40 -0.43
CA VAL A 124 -2.18 -6.78 -0.28
C VAL A 124 -1.06 -7.79 -0.53
N ASN A 125 0.09 -7.26 -0.93
CA ASN A 125 1.32 -8.03 -1.17
C ASN A 125 2.17 -8.14 0.10
N ALA A 126 2.04 -7.19 1.04
CA ALA A 126 2.74 -7.24 2.32
C ALA A 126 1.99 -6.49 3.41
N VAL A 127 2.24 -6.88 4.66
CA VAL A 127 1.82 -6.20 5.88
C VAL A 127 3.04 -6.05 6.78
N GLU A 128 3.25 -4.88 7.35
CA GLU A 128 4.35 -4.61 8.26
C GLU A 128 3.90 -3.78 9.44
N ARG A 129 4.43 -4.16 10.60
CA ARG A 129 4.15 -3.57 11.89
C ARG A 129 5.47 -3.11 12.48
N THR A 130 5.52 -1.83 12.84
CA THR A 130 6.61 -1.25 13.62
C THR A 130 6.02 -0.54 14.84
N PRO A 131 6.81 -0.23 15.88
CA PRO A 131 6.31 0.51 17.03
C PRO A 131 5.72 1.89 16.66
N MET A 132 6.15 2.45 15.53
CA MET A 132 5.79 3.80 15.08
C MET A 132 4.64 3.82 14.06
N SER A 133 4.48 2.75 13.28
CA SER A 133 3.51 2.70 12.20
C SER A 133 3.14 1.27 11.81
N GLY A 134 1.91 1.12 11.34
CA GLY A 134 1.45 -0.05 10.59
C GLY A 134 1.36 0.32 9.11
N ARG A 135 1.82 -0.56 8.23
CA ARG A 135 1.73 -0.34 6.78
C ARG A 135 1.38 -1.61 6.02
N VAL A 136 0.79 -1.41 4.84
CA VAL A 136 0.59 -2.46 3.84
C VAL A 136 1.20 -2.05 2.51
N ILE A 137 1.63 -3.03 1.73
CA ILE A 137 2.04 -2.84 0.33
C ILE A 137 0.97 -3.44 -0.55
N TRP A 138 0.37 -2.62 -1.39
CA TRP A 138 -0.74 -3.01 -2.25
C TRP A 138 -0.42 -2.71 -3.72
N GLY A 139 -0.68 -3.66 -4.61
CA GLY A 139 -0.55 -3.47 -6.06
C GLY A 139 -1.63 -2.57 -6.69
N GLU A 140 -2.53 -1.99 -5.88
CA GLU A 140 -3.67 -1.17 -6.34
C GLU A 140 -4.53 -1.89 -7.40
N GLN A 141 -4.77 -3.17 -7.15
CA GLN A 141 -5.65 -4.03 -7.96
C GLN A 141 -7.00 -4.15 -7.26
N GLY A 142 -8.10 -4.08 -8.02
CA GLY A 142 -9.46 -4.21 -7.49
C GLY A 142 -10.45 -3.23 -8.10
N THR A 143 -11.73 -3.39 -7.77
CA THR A 143 -12.82 -2.52 -8.23
C THR A 143 -13.09 -1.37 -7.27
N GLU A 144 -13.01 -1.65 -5.97
CA GLU A 144 -13.39 -0.74 -4.89
C GLU A 144 -12.24 -0.59 -3.88
N PHE A 145 -12.25 0.52 -3.14
CA PHE A 145 -11.30 0.82 -2.08
C PHE A 145 -12.00 1.65 -1.02
N ASP A 146 -11.85 1.25 0.23
CA ASP A 146 -12.36 1.97 1.39
C ASP A 146 -11.20 2.33 2.32
N ALA A 147 -10.83 3.61 2.27
CA ALA A 147 -9.73 4.16 3.08
C ALA A 147 -10.00 4.07 4.58
N VAL A 148 -11.27 4.17 5.01
CA VAL A 148 -11.64 4.16 6.43
C VAL A 148 -11.49 2.75 6.97
N LYS A 149 -11.96 1.75 6.23
CA LYS A 149 -11.76 0.34 6.60
C LYS A 149 -10.28 -0.02 6.64
N LEU A 150 -9.50 0.37 5.63
CA LEU A 150 -8.07 0.07 5.62
C LEU A 150 -7.36 0.69 6.83
N LYS A 151 -7.68 1.94 7.17
CA LYS A 151 -7.13 2.59 8.35
C LYS A 151 -7.49 1.84 9.63
N ALA A 152 -8.75 1.45 9.81
CA ALA A 152 -9.19 0.69 10.99
C ALA A 152 -8.45 -0.66 11.12
N CYS A 153 -8.18 -1.34 9.99
CA CYS A 153 -7.33 -2.53 9.98
C CYS A 153 -5.88 -2.22 10.41
N LEU A 154 -5.29 -1.11 9.94
CA LEU A 154 -3.95 -0.68 10.34
C LEU A 154 -3.86 -0.28 11.82
N GLU A 155 -4.93 0.29 12.38
CA GLU A 155 -5.02 0.57 13.82
C GLU A 155 -5.09 -0.73 14.63
N THR A 156 -5.84 -1.72 14.14
CA THR A 156 -5.94 -3.05 14.77
C THR A 156 -4.61 -3.81 14.69
N LEU A 157 -3.88 -3.69 13.58
CA LEU A 157 -2.53 -4.21 13.40
C LEU A 157 -1.57 -3.70 14.48
N GLN A 158 -1.64 -2.41 14.85
CA GLN A 158 -0.79 -1.84 15.90
C GLN A 158 -1.10 -2.40 17.29
N ALA A 159 -2.31 -2.93 17.52
CA ALA A 159 -2.68 -3.58 18.77
C ALA A 159 -2.15 -5.03 18.89
N ILE A 160 -1.53 -5.57 17.84
CA ILE A 160 -0.83 -6.87 17.89
C ILE A 160 0.58 -6.60 18.45
N SER A 161 0.79 -7.05 19.69
CA SER A 161 2.01 -6.94 20.49
C SER A 161 2.58 -8.29 20.85
#